data_AF-A0A533I578-F1
#
_entry.id   AF-A0A533I578-F1
#
_cell.length_a   1.000
_cell.length_b   1.000
_cell.length_c   1.000
_cell.angle_alpha   90.00
_cell.angle_beta   90.00
_cell.angle_gamma   90.00
#
_symmetry.space_group_name_H-M   'P 1'
#
loop_
_entity.id
_entity.type
_entity.pdbx_description
1 polymer ?
#
loop_
_entity_poly.entity_id
_entity_poly.type
_entity_poly.pdbx_seq_one_letter_code
_entity_poly.pdbx_strand_id
1 'polypeptide(L)'
;MNLKEKMSIRYKIMNRVSEYLYRDVAERRVEVINNILRATNEHYDTNCDSFFYAGKKWPEDLGYYHMTFDLPKHLEGEMDSFLAWYKPIVEVEVPLIETFIRKILNYSDDLVYNVGLFPSALHGVLATIIDMTSIERSNKSVKEVAEILGLKEKHVNAMSFRLMANLVGA
;
A
#
# COMPACT_ATOMS: atom_id res chain seq x y z
N MET A 1 22.61 -16.31 9.74
CA MET A 1 22.20 -15.14 8.96
C MET A 1 22.86 -13.89 9.53
N ASN A 2 23.67 -13.19 8.74
CA ASN A 2 24.33 -11.96 9.16
C ASN A 2 23.35 -10.76 9.19
N LEU A 3 23.76 -9.63 9.77
CA LEU A 3 22.88 -8.45 9.93
C LEU A 3 22.36 -7.88 8.59
N LYS A 4 23.21 -7.90 7.55
CA LYS A 4 22.87 -7.41 6.21
C LYS A 4 21.80 -8.28 5.54
N GLU A 5 21.89 -9.60 5.72
CA GLU A 5 20.88 -10.56 5.28
C GLU A 5 19.56 -10.37 6.04
N LYS A 6 19.60 -10.21 7.38
CA LYS A 6 18.41 -9.93 8.19
C LYS A 6 17.69 -8.66 7.73
N MET A 7 18.42 -7.58 7.49
CA MET A 7 17.85 -6.32 6.98
C MET A 7 17.25 -6.49 5.58
N SER A 8 17.93 -7.22 4.70
CA SER A 8 17.45 -7.52 3.35
C SER A 8 16.12 -8.29 3.38
N ILE A 9 15.99 -9.30 4.25
CA ILE A 9 14.75 -10.07 4.37
C ILE A 9 13.61 -9.25 4.97
N ARG A 10 13.86 -8.47 6.03
CA ARG A 10 12.82 -7.58 6.60
C ARG A 10 12.29 -6.59 5.57
N TYR A 11 13.18 -6.01 4.76
CA TYR A 11 12.80 -5.12 3.67
C TYR A 11 11.95 -5.85 2.60
N LYS A 12 12.35 -7.06 2.19
CA LYS A 12 11.57 -7.89 1.26
C LYS A 12 10.18 -8.22 1.79
N ILE A 13 10.07 -8.57 3.06
CA ILE A 13 8.77 -8.85 3.70
C ILE A 13 7.90 -7.60 3.69
N MET A 14 8.45 -6.47 4.12
CA MET A 14 7.71 -5.21 4.13
C MET A 14 7.16 -4.87 2.74
N ASN A 15 8.00 -4.89 1.72
CA ASN A 15 7.58 -4.60 0.35
C ASN A 15 6.53 -5.60 -0.15
N ARG A 16 6.72 -6.90 0.06
CA ARG A 16 5.81 -7.92 -0.42
C ARG A 16 4.44 -7.85 0.25
N VAL A 17 4.40 -7.58 1.55
CA VAL A 17 3.16 -7.38 2.29
C VAL A 17 2.46 -6.12 1.79
N SER A 18 3.18 -5.00 1.62
CA SER A 18 2.60 -3.76 1.07
C SER A 18 2.07 -3.95 -0.34
N GLU A 19 2.82 -4.61 -1.23
CA GLU A 19 2.39 -4.94 -2.59
C GLU A 19 1.12 -5.80 -2.59
N TYR A 20 1.04 -6.79 -1.70
CA TYR A 20 -0.16 -7.62 -1.58
C TYR A 20 -1.36 -6.82 -1.06
N LEU A 21 -1.14 -5.97 -0.06
CA LEU A 21 -2.20 -5.18 0.56
C LEU A 21 -2.74 -4.08 -0.36
N TYR A 22 -1.91 -3.54 -1.25
CA TYR A 22 -2.26 -2.35 -2.03
C TYR A 22 -2.25 -2.57 -3.55
N ARG A 23 -2.24 -3.83 -4.01
CA ARG A 23 -2.29 -4.15 -5.45
C ARG A 23 -3.48 -3.50 -6.14
N ASP A 24 -4.69 -3.77 -5.67
CA ASP A 24 -5.92 -3.29 -6.32
C ASP A 24 -6.02 -1.77 -6.26
N VAL A 25 -5.48 -1.15 -5.20
CA VAL A 25 -5.39 0.30 -5.08
C VAL A 25 -4.44 0.88 -6.14
N ALA A 26 -3.30 0.24 -6.36
CA ALA A 26 -2.33 0.65 -7.38
C ALA A 26 -2.89 0.45 -8.80
N GLU A 27 -3.53 -0.69 -9.07
CA GLU A 27 -4.16 -0.98 -10.36
C GLU A 27 -5.27 0.03 -10.67
N ARG A 28 -6.17 0.28 -9.71
CA ARG A 28 -7.23 1.28 -9.87
C ARG A 28 -6.68 2.70 -10.04
N ARG A 29 -5.60 3.08 -9.32
CA ARG A 29 -4.93 4.37 -9.53
C ARG A 29 -4.46 4.50 -10.97
N VAL A 30 -3.75 3.49 -11.48
CA VAL A 30 -3.22 3.51 -12.86
C VAL A 30 -4.36 3.62 -13.86
N GLU A 31 -5.42 2.83 -13.69
CA GLU A 31 -6.59 2.86 -14.57
C GLU A 31 -7.25 4.24 -14.61
N VAL A 32 -7.60 4.81 -13.44
CA VAL A 32 -8.29 6.10 -13.37
C VAL A 32 -7.42 7.22 -13.93
N ILE A 33 -6.14 7.28 -13.55
CA ILE A 33 -5.23 8.32 -14.05
C ILE A 33 -5.04 8.22 -15.56
N ASN A 34 -4.91 7.00 -16.11
CA ASN A 34 -4.81 6.81 -17.56
C ASN A 34 -6.08 7.21 -18.30
N ASN A 35 -7.26 6.96 -17.71
CA ASN A 35 -8.54 7.39 -18.29
C ASN A 35 -8.65 8.91 -18.32
N ILE A 36 -8.31 9.59 -17.21
CA ILE A 36 -8.28 11.06 -17.13
C ILE A 36 -7.25 11.64 -18.11
N LEU A 37 -6.08 11.01 -18.22
CA LEU A 37 -5.03 11.43 -19.15
C LEU A 37 -5.49 11.31 -20.60
N ARG A 38 -6.13 10.18 -20.98
CA ARG A 38 -6.69 9.99 -22.32
C ARG A 38 -7.74 11.07 -22.64
N ALA A 39 -8.66 11.33 -21.72
CA ALA A 39 -9.68 12.38 -21.91
C ALA A 39 -9.06 13.79 -21.98
N THR A 40 -7.97 14.03 -21.23
CA THR A 40 -7.21 15.28 -21.30
C THR A 40 -6.54 15.44 -22.67
N ASN A 41 -5.93 14.37 -23.18
CA ASN A 41 -5.32 14.32 -24.51
C ASN A 41 -6.32 14.58 -25.62
N GLU A 42 -7.51 13.97 -25.53
CA GLU A 42 -8.62 14.22 -26.46
C GLU A 42 -9.10 15.67 -26.42
N HIS A 43 -9.15 16.29 -25.23
CA HIS A 43 -9.56 17.69 -25.09
C HIS A 43 -8.60 18.67 -25.75
N TYR A 44 -7.29 18.42 -25.65
CA TYR A 44 -6.24 19.32 -26.16
C TYR A 44 -5.69 18.91 -27.54
N ASP A 45 -6.21 17.85 -28.15
CA ASP A 45 -5.68 17.24 -29.38
C ASP A 45 -4.15 17.02 -29.32
N THR A 46 -3.74 16.36 -28.24
CA THR A 46 -2.32 16.18 -27.88
C THR A 46 -2.04 14.76 -27.41
N ASN A 47 -0.76 14.47 -27.16
CA ASN A 47 -0.32 13.22 -26.56
C ASN A 47 0.65 13.54 -25.42
N CYS A 48 0.12 14.08 -24.32
CA CYS A 48 0.85 14.27 -23.09
C CYS A 48 0.79 13.01 -22.22
N ASP A 49 1.84 12.81 -21.44
CA ASP A 49 1.93 11.72 -20.47
C ASP A 49 1.49 12.18 -19.07
N SER A 50 1.22 13.48 -18.89
CA SER A 50 0.87 14.06 -17.61
C SER A 50 -0.01 15.31 -17.71
N PHE A 51 -0.69 15.63 -16.62
CA PHE A 51 -1.47 16.84 -16.43
C PHE A 51 -1.25 17.48 -15.05
N PHE A 52 -1.54 18.77 -14.91
CA PHE A 52 -1.56 19.48 -13.63
C PHE A 52 -2.97 19.53 -13.05
N TYR A 53 -3.10 19.22 -11.76
CA TYR A 53 -4.33 19.38 -11.02
C TYR A 53 -4.04 19.88 -9.61
N ALA A 54 -4.73 20.95 -9.18
CA ALA A 54 -4.54 21.58 -7.88
C ALA A 54 -3.06 21.87 -7.53
N GLY A 55 -2.28 22.32 -8.52
CA GLY A 55 -0.85 22.65 -8.35
C GLY A 55 0.09 21.43 -8.27
N LYS A 56 -0.42 20.21 -8.51
CA LYS A 56 0.38 18.97 -8.54
C LYS A 56 0.36 18.36 -9.94
N LYS A 57 1.50 17.78 -10.35
CA LYS A 57 1.62 17.03 -11.60
C LYS A 57 1.17 15.58 -11.39
N TRP A 58 0.39 15.06 -12.32
CA TRP A 58 -0.12 13.69 -12.33
C TRP A 58 0.18 13.00 -13.66
N PRO A 59 0.64 11.74 -13.66
CA PRO A 59 1.19 11.02 -12.50
C PRO A 59 2.50 11.67 -11.98
N GLU A 60 2.74 11.59 -10.67
CA GLU A 60 3.86 12.27 -9.96
C GLU A 60 5.24 11.71 -10.33
N ASP A 61 5.28 10.48 -10.85
CA ASP A 61 6.47 9.67 -11.13
C ASP A 61 7.09 9.90 -12.52
N LEU A 62 6.49 10.78 -13.34
CA LEU A 62 7.06 11.14 -14.65
C LEU A 62 8.05 12.30 -14.54
N GLY A 63 9.23 12.11 -15.11
CA GLY A 63 10.30 13.10 -15.16
C GLY A 63 9.88 14.46 -15.73
N TYR A 64 10.73 15.47 -15.56
CA TYR A 64 10.42 16.87 -15.85
C TYR A 64 10.16 17.21 -17.33
N TYR A 65 10.45 16.30 -18.27
CA TYR A 65 10.56 16.62 -19.70
C TYR A 65 9.33 16.28 -20.56
N HIS A 66 8.23 15.85 -19.95
CA HIS A 66 7.01 15.52 -20.70
C HIS A 66 6.11 16.77 -20.84
N MET A 67 5.53 16.94 -22.03
CA MET A 67 4.48 17.94 -22.26
C MET A 67 3.39 17.76 -21.20
N THR A 68 2.96 18.84 -20.56
CA THR A 68 2.02 18.79 -19.43
C THR A 68 1.05 19.96 -19.56
N PHE A 69 -0.25 19.68 -19.43
CA PHE A 69 -1.32 20.68 -19.48
C PHE A 69 -2.10 20.69 -18.16
N ASP A 70 -2.81 21.77 -17.86
CA ASP A 70 -3.77 21.77 -16.76
C ASP A 70 -4.92 20.80 -17.06
N LEU A 71 -5.48 20.19 -16.01
CA LEU A 71 -6.64 19.32 -16.14
C LEU A 71 -7.84 20.13 -16.66
N PRO A 72 -8.52 19.67 -17.73
CA PRO A 72 -9.74 20.31 -18.21
C PRO A 72 -10.83 20.36 -17.13
N LYS A 73 -11.52 21.51 -17.02
CA LYS A 73 -12.55 21.74 -15.99
C LYS A 73 -13.63 20.66 -15.89
N HIS A 74 -14.02 20.06 -17.02
CA HIS A 74 -15.06 19.03 -17.04
C HIS A 74 -14.59 17.68 -16.47
N LEU A 75 -13.28 17.47 -16.30
CA LEU A 75 -12.67 16.28 -15.70
C LEU A 75 -12.33 16.48 -14.21
N GLU A 76 -12.41 17.70 -13.69
CA GLU A 76 -12.10 18.00 -12.27
C GLU A 76 -12.97 17.18 -11.32
N GLY A 77 -14.26 16.96 -11.64
CA GLY A 77 -15.15 16.16 -10.81
C GLY A 77 -14.76 14.68 -10.71
N GLU A 78 -14.22 14.10 -11.79
CA GLU A 78 -13.69 12.74 -11.78
C GLU A 78 -12.42 12.65 -10.93
N MET A 79 -11.53 13.63 -11.10
CA MET A 79 -10.30 13.73 -10.32
C MET A 79 -10.58 13.95 -8.82
N ASP A 80 -11.55 14.79 -8.47
CA ASP A 80 -11.97 15.00 -7.09
C ASP A 80 -12.55 13.73 -6.47
N SER A 81 -13.38 13.01 -7.21
CA SER A 81 -13.95 11.74 -6.76
C SER A 81 -12.86 10.69 -6.53
N PHE A 82 -11.87 10.63 -7.42
CA PHE A 82 -10.70 9.79 -7.27
C PHE A 82 -9.88 10.16 -6.03
N LEU A 83 -9.57 11.44 -5.83
CA LEU A 83 -8.81 11.91 -4.68
C LEU A 83 -9.55 11.69 -3.35
N ALA A 84 -10.87 11.86 -3.33
CA ALA A 84 -11.69 11.57 -2.14
C ALA A 84 -11.56 10.11 -1.70
N TRP A 85 -11.42 9.17 -2.64
CA TRP A 85 -11.16 7.75 -2.36
C TRP A 85 -9.69 7.47 -2.03
N TYR A 86 -8.76 8.01 -2.81
CA TYR A 86 -7.34 7.65 -2.76
C TYR A 86 -6.60 8.28 -1.59
N LYS A 87 -6.90 9.55 -1.28
CA LYS A 87 -6.14 10.36 -0.32
C LYS A 87 -6.21 9.81 1.11
N PRO A 88 -7.37 9.37 1.65
CA PRO A 88 -7.42 8.72 2.96
C PRO A 88 -6.57 7.45 3.05
N ILE A 89 -6.45 6.70 1.95
CA ILE A 89 -5.66 5.47 1.90
C ILE A 89 -4.16 5.82 2.04
N VAL A 90 -3.67 6.74 1.21
CA VAL A 90 -2.23 7.09 1.19
C VAL A 90 -1.80 7.91 2.41
N GLU A 91 -2.62 8.86 2.86
CA GLU A 91 -2.22 9.79 3.92
C GLU A 91 -2.46 9.24 5.33
N VAL A 92 -3.39 8.28 5.49
CA VAL A 92 -3.78 7.77 6.81
C VAL A 92 -3.50 6.28 6.92
N GLU A 93 -4.06 5.48 6.02
CA GLU A 93 -4.03 4.03 6.19
C GLU A 93 -2.65 3.42 5.94
N VAL A 94 -2.00 3.76 4.82
CA VAL A 94 -0.66 3.27 4.44
C VAL A 94 0.35 3.51 5.57
N PRO A 95 0.48 4.73 6.15
CA PRO A 95 1.39 4.97 7.28
C PRO A 95 1.10 4.11 8.52
N LEU A 96 -0.18 3.86 8.83
CA LEU A 96 -0.57 3.02 9.97
C LEU A 96 -0.16 1.57 9.74
N ILE A 97 -0.42 1.04 8.54
CA ILE A 97 -0.05 -0.32 8.14
C ILE A 97 1.47 -0.49 8.08
N GLU A 98 2.20 0.45 7.48
CA GLU A 98 3.66 0.40 7.45
C GLU A 98 4.25 0.42 8.86
N THR A 99 3.72 1.26 9.74
CA THR A 99 4.15 1.32 11.15
C THR A 99 3.93 -0.02 11.85
N PHE A 100 2.77 -0.64 11.62
CA PHE A 100 2.46 -1.97 12.15
C PHE A 100 3.44 -3.03 11.64
N ILE A 101 3.66 -3.10 10.31
CA ILE A 101 4.59 -4.05 9.68
C ILE A 101 6.00 -3.87 10.26
N ARG A 102 6.50 -2.62 10.31
CA ARG A 102 7.83 -2.32 10.86
C ARG A 102 7.96 -2.72 12.33
N LYS A 103 6.90 -2.53 13.12
CA LYS A 103 6.90 -2.92 14.54
C LYS A 103 6.94 -4.44 14.71
N ILE A 104 6.18 -5.19 13.92
CA ILE A 104 6.27 -6.66 13.92
C ILE A 104 7.67 -7.12 13.56
N LEU A 105 8.22 -6.64 12.43
CA LEU A 105 9.49 -7.14 11.91
C LEU A 105 10.70 -6.83 12.79
N ASN A 106 10.58 -5.83 13.68
CA ASN A 106 11.61 -5.40 14.60
C ASN A 106 11.33 -5.79 16.07
N TYR A 107 10.25 -6.53 16.34
CA TYR A 107 9.89 -6.91 17.70
C TYR A 107 10.91 -7.87 18.32
N SER A 108 11.30 -8.90 17.57
CA SER A 108 12.31 -9.90 17.95
C SER A 108 13.42 -10.05 16.89
N ASP A 109 14.54 -10.64 17.30
CA ASP A 109 15.58 -11.11 16.40
C ASP A 109 15.23 -12.42 15.68
N ASP A 110 14.23 -13.14 16.22
CA ASP A 110 13.62 -14.31 15.59
C ASP A 110 12.54 -13.86 14.60
N LEU A 111 12.86 -14.02 13.31
CA LEU A 111 11.97 -13.65 12.24
C LEU A 111 10.72 -14.54 12.18
N VAL A 112 10.84 -15.82 12.56
CA VAL A 112 9.70 -16.75 12.56
C VAL A 112 8.68 -16.34 13.60
N TYR A 113 9.17 -16.01 14.79
CA TYR A 113 8.34 -15.48 15.86
C TYR A 113 7.61 -14.20 15.42
N ASN A 114 8.34 -13.24 14.84
CA ASN A 114 7.73 -12.01 14.33
C ASN A 114 6.67 -12.29 13.27
N VAL A 115 6.96 -13.21 12.36
CA VAL A 115 6.01 -13.58 11.29
C VAL A 115 4.74 -14.20 11.86
N GLY A 116 4.88 -14.96 12.94
CA GLY A 116 3.74 -15.46 13.72
C GLY A 116 2.81 -14.33 14.21
N LEU A 117 3.30 -13.11 14.45
CA LEU A 117 2.45 -11.99 14.89
C LEU A 117 1.59 -11.37 13.78
N PHE A 118 1.87 -11.67 12.50
CA PHE A 118 0.98 -11.22 11.42
C PHE A 118 -0.35 -11.96 11.44
N PRO A 119 -1.43 -11.33 10.93
CA PRO A 119 -2.66 -12.03 10.62
C PRO A 119 -2.41 -13.24 9.72
N SER A 120 -3.12 -14.34 9.98
CA SER A 120 -2.96 -15.61 9.26
C SER A 120 -3.14 -15.51 7.74
N ALA A 121 -3.95 -14.56 7.26
CA ALA A 121 -4.15 -14.29 5.83
C ALA A 121 -2.84 -13.89 5.11
N LEU A 122 -1.88 -13.27 5.82
CA LEU A 122 -0.60 -12.87 5.25
C LEU A 122 0.43 -14.01 5.27
N HIS A 123 0.19 -15.10 5.99
CA HIS A 123 1.21 -16.14 6.16
C HIS A 123 1.55 -16.84 4.85
N GLY A 124 0.59 -17.00 3.93
CA GLY A 124 0.86 -17.51 2.58
C GLY A 124 1.75 -16.58 1.76
N VAL A 125 1.54 -15.25 1.88
CA VAL A 125 2.40 -14.24 1.23
C VAL A 125 3.82 -14.32 1.78
N LEU A 126 3.96 -14.48 3.10
CA LEU A 126 5.24 -14.52 3.80
C LEU A 126 6.01 -15.83 3.59
N ALA A 127 5.32 -16.97 3.47
CA ALA A 127 5.92 -18.27 3.18
C ALA A 127 6.64 -18.30 1.82
N THR A 128 6.29 -17.41 0.88
CA THR A 128 7.04 -17.29 -0.39
C THR A 128 8.39 -16.58 -0.24
N ILE A 129 8.58 -15.83 0.84
CA ILE A 129 9.80 -15.05 1.11
C ILE A 129 10.72 -15.82 2.06
N ILE A 130 10.11 -16.60 2.95
CA ILE A 130 10.77 -17.37 3.98
C ILE A 130 10.40 -18.83 3.73
N ASP A 131 11.36 -19.64 3.29
CA ASP A 131 11.19 -21.07 3.03
C ASP A 131 11.00 -21.84 4.36
N MET A 132 9.84 -21.65 4.99
CA MET A 132 9.54 -22.15 6.33
C MET A 132 8.11 -22.66 6.43
N THR A 133 7.99 -23.96 6.64
CA THR A 133 6.72 -24.70 6.72
C THR A 133 6.06 -24.66 8.10
N SER A 134 6.71 -24.09 9.12
CA SER A 134 6.28 -24.18 10.53
C SER A 134 5.94 -22.82 11.17
N ILE A 135 5.57 -21.80 10.40
CA ILE A 135 5.05 -20.55 10.97
C ILE A 135 3.76 -20.85 11.73
N GLU A 136 3.77 -20.59 13.04
CA GLU A 136 2.58 -20.71 13.87
C GLU A 136 1.55 -19.67 13.44
N ARG A 137 0.37 -20.14 13.03
CA ARG A 137 -0.74 -19.25 12.66
C ARG A 137 -1.27 -18.58 13.92
N SER A 138 -1.06 -17.27 14.04
CA SER A 138 -1.60 -16.51 15.16
C SER A 138 -3.12 -16.40 15.06
N ASN A 139 -3.78 -16.85 16.13
CA ASN A 139 -5.18 -16.55 16.45
C ASN A 139 -5.28 -15.43 17.51
N LYS A 140 -4.22 -14.63 17.68
CA LYS A 140 -4.21 -13.54 18.66
C LYS A 140 -5.22 -12.46 18.24
N SER A 141 -5.97 -11.98 19.22
CA SER A 141 -6.88 -10.86 19.04
C SER A 141 -6.13 -9.57 18.71
N VAL A 142 -6.83 -8.60 18.12
CA VAL A 142 -6.32 -7.25 17.85
C VAL A 142 -5.67 -6.64 19.08
N LYS A 143 -6.34 -6.78 20.23
CA LYS A 143 -5.88 -6.23 21.50
C LYS A 143 -4.57 -6.86 21.97
N GLU A 144 -4.46 -8.19 21.93
CA GLU A 144 -3.23 -8.89 22.33
C GLU A 144 -2.04 -8.51 21.43
N VAL A 145 -2.25 -8.43 20.11
CA VAL A 145 -1.20 -8.01 19.17
C VAL A 145 -0.79 -6.56 19.44
N ALA A 146 -1.76 -5.67 19.69
CA ALA A 146 -1.49 -4.28 20.02
C ALA A 146 -0.67 -4.14 21.32
N GLU A 147 -1.02 -4.90 22.36
CA GLU A 147 -0.31 -4.94 23.64
C GLU A 147 1.12 -5.46 23.49
N ILE A 148 1.32 -6.59 22.78
CA ILE A 148 2.65 -7.16 22.50
C ILE A 148 3.54 -6.13 21.82
N LEU A 149 3.02 -5.42 20.81
CA LEU A 149 3.79 -4.50 19.99
C LEU A 149 3.90 -3.08 20.58
N GLY A 150 3.23 -2.80 21.70
CA GLY A 150 3.12 -1.45 22.26
C GLY A 150 2.47 -0.46 21.29
N LEU A 151 1.48 -0.92 20.52
CA LEU A 151 0.76 -0.14 19.52
C LEU A 151 -0.65 0.22 19.99
N LYS A 152 -1.20 1.29 19.43
CA LYS A 152 -2.65 1.55 19.54
C LYS A 152 -3.41 0.59 18.64
N GLU A 153 -4.53 0.04 19.12
CA GLU A 153 -5.38 -0.90 18.36
C GLU A 153 -5.73 -0.43 16.96
N LYS A 154 -5.87 0.89 16.73
CA LYS A 154 -6.13 1.47 15.40
C LYS A 154 -5.14 1.04 14.30
N HIS A 155 -3.88 0.74 14.64
CA HIS A 155 -2.89 0.29 13.65
C HIS A 155 -3.16 -1.16 13.22
N VAL A 156 -3.49 -2.00 14.21
CA VAL A 156 -3.85 -3.40 13.98
C VAL A 156 -5.20 -3.48 13.24
N ASN A 157 -6.16 -2.65 13.63
CA ASN A 157 -7.46 -2.53 12.95
C ASN A 157 -7.33 -2.05 11.51
N ALA A 158 -6.42 -1.11 11.21
CA ALA A 158 -6.16 -0.68 9.83
C ALA A 158 -5.69 -1.86 8.97
N MET A 159 -4.76 -2.68 9.48
CA MET A 159 -4.33 -3.92 8.81
C MET A 159 -5.49 -4.89 8.59
N SER A 160 -6.27 -5.19 9.63
CA SER A 160 -7.42 -6.10 9.52
C SER A 160 -8.47 -5.59 8.54
N PHE A 161 -8.77 -4.29 8.57
CA PHE A 161 -9.70 -3.66 7.65
C PHE A 161 -9.23 -3.76 6.20
N ARG A 162 -7.95 -3.46 5.91
CA ARG A 162 -7.40 -3.58 4.57
C ARG A 162 -7.41 -5.02 4.06
N LEU A 163 -7.08 -5.99 4.90
CA LEU A 163 -7.19 -7.41 4.54
C LEU A 163 -8.63 -7.80 4.18
N MET A 164 -9.62 -7.34 4.94
CA MET A 164 -11.03 -7.55 4.60
C MET A 164 -11.42 -6.85 3.30
N ALA A 165 -10.99 -5.60 3.09
CA ALA A 165 -11.26 -4.86 1.87
C ALA A 165 -10.71 -5.58 0.62
N ASN A 166 -9.52 -6.15 0.71
CA ASN A 166 -8.92 -6.93 -0.39
C ASN A 166 -9.64 -8.25 -0.64
N LEU A 167 -10.24 -8.86 0.38
CA LEU A 167 -11.01 -10.11 0.22
C LEU A 167 -12.40 -9.88 -0.40
N VAL A 168 -12.99 -8.70 -0.18
CA VAL A 168 -14.32 -8.32 -0.69
C VAL A 168 -14.23 -7.61 -2.04
N GLY A 169 -13.08 -7.02 -2.36
CA GLY A 169 -12.81 -6.34 -3.62
C GLY A 169 -12.18 -7.20 -4.73
N ALA A 170 -11.91 -8.49 -4.46
CA ALA A 170 -11.35 -9.46 -5.40
C ALA A 170 -12.41 -10.39 -6.01
#